data_AF-A0A1H8TPU6-F1
#
_entry.id   AF-A0A1H8TPU6-F1
#
_cell.length_a   1.000
_cell.length_b   1.000
_cell.length_c   1.000
_cell.angle_alpha   90.00
_cell.angle_beta   90.00
_cell.angle_gamma   90.00
#
_symmetry.space_group_name_H-M   'P 1'
#
loop_
_entity.id
_entity.type
_entity.pdbx_description
1 polymer ?
#
loop_
_entity_poly.entity_id
_entity_poly.type
_entity_poly.pdbx_seq_one_letter_code
_entity_poly.pdbx_strand_id
1 'polypeptide(L)'
;MSRRPPSSTAAAGLVLLAALLHTVAAGVLWTWFGFDTGVAGDEPFFAYVAVGAVLLGALPAVAVATRRLRAPALVVAAAFTLSAYGTWSIVDSGLTPVDPTPFGWYLLGWPLVAVAALLVGGGEYGLRRYRRSPTAQVRVDDTDIDR
;
A
#
# COMPACT_ATOMS: atom_id res chain seq x y z
N MET A 1 -18.95 11.36 -20.16
CA MET A 1 -18.79 9.91 -19.90
C MET A 1 -18.96 9.61 -18.41
N SER A 2 -20.13 9.11 -18.00
CA SER A 2 -20.40 8.71 -16.61
C SER A 2 -19.78 7.34 -16.35
N ARG A 3 -18.71 7.27 -15.53
CA ARG A 3 -18.17 5.97 -15.07
C ARG A 3 -19.07 5.46 -13.95
N ARG A 4 -19.91 4.46 -14.27
CA ARG A 4 -20.67 3.72 -13.25
C ARG A 4 -19.70 3.23 -12.15
N PRO A 5 -20.11 3.26 -10.87
CA PRO A 5 -19.32 2.64 -9.81
C PRO A 5 -19.14 1.14 -10.12
N PRO A 6 -17.98 0.56 -9.79
CA PRO A 6 -17.79 -0.88 -9.94
C PRO A 6 -18.85 -1.63 -9.12
N SER A 7 -19.31 -2.78 -9.63
CA SER A 7 -20.16 -3.69 -8.85
C SER A 7 -19.42 -4.16 -7.60
N SER A 8 -20.15 -4.46 -6.52
CA SER A 8 -19.55 -4.94 -5.26
C SER A 8 -18.65 -6.15 -5.48
N THR A 9 -19.04 -7.06 -6.39
CA THR A 9 -18.27 -8.24 -6.79
C THR A 9 -16.93 -7.87 -7.44
N ALA A 10 -16.91 -6.87 -8.33
CA ALA A 10 -15.67 -6.43 -8.97
C ALA A 10 -14.71 -5.76 -7.99
N ALA A 11 -15.23 -4.99 -7.03
CA ALA A 11 -14.45 -4.40 -5.97
C ALA A 11 -13.84 -5.47 -5.04
N ALA A 12 -14.65 -6.45 -4.62
CA ALA A 12 -14.19 -7.58 -3.82
C ALA A 12 -13.11 -8.40 -4.55
N GLY A 13 -13.33 -8.68 -5.84
CA GLY A 13 -12.36 -9.39 -6.68
C GLY A 13 -11.01 -8.67 -6.77
N LEU A 14 -11.01 -7.34 -6.92
CA LEU A 14 -9.78 -6.54 -6.93
C LEU A 14 -9.02 -6.62 -5.60
N VAL A 15 -9.74 -6.54 -4.47
CA VAL A 15 -9.15 -6.60 -3.13
C VAL A 15 -8.51 -7.96 -2.88
N LEU A 16 -9.23 -9.03 -3.19
CA LEU A 16 -8.71 -10.40 -3.05
C LEU A 16 -7.50 -10.65 -3.94
N LEU A 17 -7.57 -10.22 -5.20
CA LEU A 17 -6.45 -10.37 -6.14
C LEU A 17 -5.21 -9.61 -5.67
N ALA A 18 -5.37 -8.36 -5.20
CA ALA A 18 -4.25 -7.57 -4.72
C ALA A 18 -3.63 -8.16 -3.44
N ALA A 19 -4.46 -8.63 -2.50
CA ALA A 19 -3.99 -9.31 -1.29
C ALA A 19 -3.20 -10.58 -1.64
N LEU A 20 -3.73 -11.41 -2.54
CA LEU A 20 -3.09 -12.64 -2.99
C LEU A 20 -1.76 -12.34 -3.70
N LEU A 21 -1.77 -11.43 -4.68
CA LEU A 21 -0.56 -11.07 -5.43
C LEU A 21 0.54 -10.55 -4.51
N HIS A 22 0.19 -9.68 -3.57
CA HIS A 22 1.17 -9.14 -2.62
C HIS A 22 1.73 -10.24 -1.70
N THR A 23 0.86 -11.13 -1.20
CA THR A 23 1.26 -12.26 -0.34
C THR A 23 2.18 -13.23 -1.09
N VAL A 24 1.83 -13.59 -2.33
CA VAL A 24 2.66 -14.47 -3.17
C VAL A 24 3.99 -13.82 -3.49
N ALA A 25 4.00 -12.54 -3.87
CA ALA A 25 5.24 -11.82 -4.14
C ALA A 25 6.15 -11.74 -2.90
N ALA A 26 5.58 -11.46 -1.74
CA ALA A 26 6.33 -11.45 -0.47
C ALA A 26 6.91 -12.83 -0.16
N GLY A 27 6.12 -13.90 -0.34
CA GLY A 27 6.58 -15.28 -0.14
C GLY A 27 7.68 -15.70 -1.11
N VAL A 28 7.58 -15.32 -2.39
CA VAL A 28 8.63 -15.59 -3.39
C VAL A 28 9.92 -14.86 -3.05
N LEU A 29 9.85 -13.60 -2.61
CA LEU A 29 11.04 -12.88 -2.17
C LEU A 29 11.62 -13.43 -0.87
N TRP A 30 10.77 -13.88 0.06
CA TRP A 30 11.19 -14.55 1.29
C TRP A 30 12.04 -15.79 0.98
N THR A 31 11.54 -16.66 0.09
CA THR A 31 12.27 -17.87 -0.30
C THR A 31 13.51 -17.56 -1.13
N TRP A 32 13.44 -16.58 -2.03
CA TRP A 32 14.60 -16.17 -2.84
C TRP A 32 15.72 -15.61 -1.95
N PHE A 33 15.41 -14.75 -0.97
CA PHE A 33 16.41 -14.23 -0.04
C PHE A 33 16.88 -15.24 1.01
N GLY A 34 16.37 -16.48 0.97
CA GLY A 34 16.80 -17.55 1.86
C GLY A 34 16.41 -17.31 3.32
N PHE A 35 15.34 -16.56 3.58
CA PHE A 35 14.84 -16.42 4.94
C PHE A 35 14.31 -17.75 5.46
N ASP A 36 14.76 -18.14 6.64
CA ASP A 36 14.52 -19.47 7.20
C ASP A 36 13.02 -19.74 7.42
N THR A 37 12.57 -20.90 7.01
CA THR A 37 11.19 -21.40 7.20
C THR A 37 11.12 -22.49 8.27
N GLY A 38 12.28 -22.86 8.85
CA GLY A 38 12.50 -24.15 9.52
C GLY A 38 12.38 -24.17 11.04
N VAL A 39 11.74 -23.19 11.69
CA VAL A 39 11.68 -23.15 13.16
C VAL A 39 10.30 -23.56 13.66
N ALA A 40 10.18 -24.80 14.16
CA ALA A 40 9.06 -25.18 15.00
C ALA A 40 9.02 -24.25 16.22
N GLY A 41 7.92 -23.54 16.45
CA GLY A 41 7.78 -22.51 17.49
C GLY A 41 7.63 -21.07 16.99
N ASP A 42 7.82 -20.80 15.68
CA ASP A 42 7.66 -19.47 15.08
C ASP A 42 6.32 -19.27 14.35
N GLU A 43 5.33 -20.15 14.56
CA GLU A 43 3.97 -20.01 14.04
C GLU A 43 3.35 -18.62 14.26
N PRO A 44 3.46 -17.97 15.45
CA PRO A 44 2.89 -16.63 15.64
C PRO A 44 3.60 -15.57 14.78
N PHE A 45 4.89 -15.72 14.52
CA PHE A 45 5.64 -14.81 13.68
C PHE A 45 5.23 -14.96 12.21
N PHE A 46 5.12 -16.19 11.70
CA PHE A 46 4.61 -16.42 10.34
C PHE A 46 3.18 -15.91 10.16
N ALA A 47 2.31 -16.11 11.15
CA ALA A 47 0.96 -15.57 11.14
C ALA A 47 0.98 -14.03 11.08
N TYR A 48 1.82 -13.38 11.88
CA TYR A 48 1.99 -11.92 11.88
C TYR A 48 2.42 -11.40 10.51
N VAL A 49 3.43 -12.01 9.89
CA VAL A 49 3.93 -11.60 8.56
C VAL A 49 2.90 -11.87 7.46
N ALA A 50 2.23 -13.03 7.50
CA ALA A 50 1.19 -13.39 6.53
C ALA A 50 0.00 -12.42 6.60
N VAL A 51 -0.47 -12.09 7.81
CA VAL A 51 -1.50 -11.06 8.01
C VAL A 51 -1.04 -9.72 7.47
N GLY A 52 0.21 -9.33 7.74
CA GLY A 52 0.80 -8.10 7.21
C GLY A 52 0.77 -8.05 5.69
N ALA A 53 1.21 -9.11 5.01
CA ALA A 53 1.22 -9.18 3.55
C ALA A 53 -0.20 -9.11 2.96
N VAL A 54 -1.16 -9.83 3.55
CA VAL A 54 -2.56 -9.76 3.14
C VAL A 54 -3.11 -8.34 3.30
N LEU A 55 -2.88 -7.70 4.45
CA LEU A 55 -3.39 -6.36 4.74
C LEU A 55 -2.74 -5.28 3.87
N LEU A 56 -1.43 -5.35 3.63
CA LEU A 56 -0.73 -4.40 2.77
C LEU A 56 -1.15 -4.53 1.31
N GLY A 57 -1.56 -5.71 0.83
CA GLY A 57 -2.21 -5.85 -0.47
C GLY A 57 -3.67 -5.37 -0.47
N ALA A 58 -4.44 -5.70 0.56
CA ALA A 58 -5.87 -5.44 0.62
C ALA A 58 -6.22 -3.96 0.88
N LEU A 59 -5.59 -3.31 1.87
CA LEU A 59 -5.96 -1.96 2.31
C LEU A 59 -5.85 -0.92 1.19
N PRO A 60 -4.73 -0.86 0.42
CA PRO A 60 -4.64 0.06 -0.70
C PRO A 60 -5.65 -0.28 -1.81
N ALA A 61 -5.90 -1.56 -2.06
CA ALA A 61 -6.89 -1.99 -3.05
C ALA A 61 -8.31 -1.56 -2.68
N VAL A 62 -8.68 -1.63 -1.39
CA VAL A 62 -9.95 -1.09 -0.88
C VAL A 62 -10.03 0.42 -1.13
N ALA A 63 -8.96 1.16 -0.83
CA ALA A 63 -8.91 2.61 -1.05
C ALA A 63 -9.05 2.98 -2.55
N VAL A 64 -8.43 2.19 -3.43
CA VAL A 64 -8.57 2.32 -4.90
C VAL A 64 -10.00 1.99 -5.34
N ALA A 65 -10.57 0.88 -4.88
CA ALA A 65 -11.88 0.40 -5.31
C ALA A 65 -13.02 1.34 -4.88
N THR A 66 -12.97 1.80 -3.63
CA THR A 66 -14.07 2.57 -3.01
C THR A 66 -13.95 4.06 -3.22
N ARG A 67 -12.72 4.61 -3.21
CA ARG A 67 -12.47 6.06 -3.24
C ARG A 67 -11.62 6.51 -4.42
N ARG A 68 -11.14 5.58 -5.27
CA ARG A 68 -10.21 5.85 -6.38
C ARG A 68 -8.93 6.57 -5.92
N LEU A 69 -8.50 6.32 -4.68
CA LEU A 69 -7.27 6.86 -4.11
C LEU A 69 -6.11 5.99 -4.57
N ARG A 70 -5.11 6.58 -5.22
CA ARG A 70 -3.96 5.84 -5.77
C ARG A 70 -2.76 5.90 -4.86
N ALA A 71 -2.65 6.96 -4.07
CA ALA A 71 -1.47 7.23 -3.26
C ALA A 71 -1.17 6.11 -2.24
N PRO A 72 -2.16 5.48 -1.55
CA PRO A 72 -1.88 4.35 -0.66
C PRO A 72 -1.20 3.18 -1.37
N ALA A 73 -1.63 2.87 -2.60
CA ALA A 73 -1.07 1.76 -3.36
C ALA A 73 0.37 2.06 -3.80
N LEU A 74 0.66 3.31 -4.17
CA LEU A 74 2.01 3.74 -4.51
C LEU A 74 2.95 3.68 -3.31
N VAL A 75 2.49 4.07 -2.12
CA VAL A 75 3.29 3.99 -0.88
C VAL A 75 3.68 2.55 -0.58
N VAL A 76 2.70 1.63 -0.55
CA VAL A 76 2.99 0.22 -0.28
C VAL A 76 3.87 -0.40 -1.36
N ALA A 77 3.58 -0.12 -2.64
CA ALA A 77 4.37 -0.66 -3.75
C ALA A 77 5.82 -0.16 -3.71
N ALA A 78 6.03 1.14 -3.46
CA ALA A 78 7.37 1.71 -3.36
C ALA A 78 8.13 1.17 -2.15
N ALA A 79 7.49 1.06 -0.98
CA ALA A 79 8.13 0.48 0.20
C ALA A 79 8.53 -0.98 -0.03
N PHE A 80 7.66 -1.77 -0.67
CA PHE A 80 7.94 -3.16 -1.04
C PHE A 80 9.11 -3.26 -2.02
N THR A 81 9.09 -2.52 -3.13
CA THR A 81 10.13 -2.63 -4.17
C THR A 81 11.48 -2.08 -3.70
N LEU A 82 11.50 -0.96 -2.97
CA LEU A 82 12.74 -0.40 -2.44
C LEU A 82 13.36 -1.29 -1.37
N SER A 83 12.55 -1.91 -0.51
CA SER A 83 13.05 -2.84 0.50
C SER A 83 13.59 -4.14 -0.13
N ALA A 84 12.88 -4.70 -1.12
CA ALA A 84 13.35 -5.85 -1.88
C ALA A 84 14.66 -5.54 -2.63
N TYR A 85 14.74 -4.39 -3.30
CA TYR A 85 15.96 -3.95 -3.98
C TYR A 85 17.12 -3.75 -3.01
N GLY A 86 16.87 -3.14 -1.84
CA GLY A 86 17.88 -2.95 -0.80
C GLY A 86 18.41 -4.25 -0.22
N THR A 87 17.56 -5.27 -0.06
CA THR A 87 18.03 -6.61 0.33
C THR A 87 18.84 -7.26 -0.79
N TRP A 88 18.35 -7.21 -2.03
CA TRP A 88 19.06 -7.77 -3.18
C TRP A 88 20.45 -7.15 -3.36
N SER A 89 20.58 -5.82 -3.25
CA SER A 89 21.88 -5.14 -3.43
C SER A 89 22.91 -5.52 -2.35
N ILE A 90 22.47 -5.74 -1.11
CA ILE A 90 23.34 -6.22 -0.03
C ILE A 90 23.81 -7.64 -0.31
N VAL A 91 22.88 -8.53 -0.69
CA VAL A 91 23.20 -9.94 -1.01
C VAL A 91 24.14 -10.03 -2.21
N ASP A 92 23.88 -9.27 -3.28
CA ASP A 92 24.70 -9.22 -4.49
C ASP A 92 26.13 -8.73 -4.21
N SER A 93 26.28 -7.81 -3.24
CA SER A 93 27.60 -7.33 -2.79
C SER A 93 28.39 -8.32 -1.93
N GLY A 94 27.82 -9.48 -1.60
CA GLY A 94 28.47 -10.52 -0.77
C GLY A 94 28.55 -10.16 0.72
N LEU A 95 27.84 -9.13 1.16
CA LEU A 95 27.78 -8.74 2.57
C LEU A 95 26.78 -9.60 3.34
N THR A 96 27.14 -9.99 4.55
CA THR A 96 26.22 -10.64 5.49
C THR A 96 25.55 -9.58 6.38
N PRO A 97 24.21 -9.42 6.32
CA PRO A 97 23.49 -8.48 7.18
C PRO A 97 23.64 -8.86 8.65
N VAL A 98 23.98 -7.88 9.50
CA VAL A 98 23.99 -8.05 10.97
C VAL A 98 22.62 -7.83 11.61
N ASP A 99 21.72 -7.16 10.89
CA ASP A 99 20.35 -6.81 11.27
C ASP A 99 19.36 -7.42 10.27
N PRO A 100 18.03 -7.39 10.55
CA PRO A 100 17.05 -7.68 9.50
C PRO A 100 17.37 -6.87 8.25
N THR A 101 17.32 -7.53 7.08
CA THR A 101 17.56 -6.84 5.82
C THR A 101 16.46 -5.78 5.59
N PRO A 102 16.63 -4.82 4.66
CA PRO A 102 15.56 -3.86 4.36
C PRO A 102 14.20 -4.52 4.10
N PHE A 103 14.17 -5.64 3.37
CA PHE A 103 12.95 -6.45 3.19
C PHE A 103 12.47 -7.11 4.48
N GLY A 104 13.37 -7.60 5.33
CA GLY A 104 13.03 -8.10 6.67
C GLY A 104 12.37 -7.01 7.55
N TRP A 105 12.91 -5.80 7.54
CA TRP A 105 12.32 -4.64 8.23
C TRP A 105 10.97 -4.23 7.66
N TYR A 106 10.78 -4.34 6.34
CA TYR A 106 9.49 -4.10 5.70
C TYR A 106 8.42 -5.08 6.23
N LEU A 107 8.76 -6.36 6.33
CA LEU A 107 7.85 -7.39 6.84
C LEU A 107 7.58 -7.24 8.34
N LEU A 108 8.60 -6.95 9.14
CA LEU A 108 8.44 -6.70 10.57
C LEU A 108 7.65 -5.42 10.86
N GLY A 109 7.92 -4.36 10.09
CA GLY A 109 7.37 -3.02 10.25
C GLY A 109 6.10 -2.76 9.45
N TRP A 110 5.43 -3.78 8.93
CA TRP A 110 4.23 -3.63 8.09
C TRP A 110 3.14 -2.72 8.70
N PRO A 111 2.90 -2.66 10.03
CA PRO A 111 1.90 -1.75 10.59
C PRO A 111 2.23 -0.28 10.33
N LEU A 112 3.52 0.09 10.40
CA LEU A 112 3.98 1.44 10.10
C LEU A 112 3.77 1.79 8.62
N VAL A 113 4.03 0.83 7.72
CA VAL A 113 3.77 0.98 6.29
C VAL A 113 2.28 1.19 6.03
N ALA A 114 1.41 0.43 6.70
CA ALA A 114 -0.03 0.57 6.60
C ALA A 114 -0.50 1.94 7.09
N VAL A 115 -0.02 2.40 8.24
CA VAL A 115 -0.31 3.74 8.77
C VAL A 115 0.13 4.83 7.79
N ALA A 116 1.35 4.75 7.27
CA ALA A 116 1.86 5.71 6.29
C ALA A 116 0.98 5.74 5.02
N ALA A 117 0.62 4.58 4.48
CA ALA A 117 -0.24 4.49 3.30
C ALA A 117 -1.63 5.11 3.55
N LEU A 118 -2.22 4.87 4.73
CA LEU A 118 -3.52 5.44 5.11
C LEU A 118 -3.45 6.95 5.32
N LEU A 119 -2.40 7.47 5.96
CA LEU A 119 -2.20 8.91 6.15
C LEU A 119 -2.07 9.64 4.81
N VAL A 120 -1.25 9.09 3.91
CA VAL A 120 -1.09 9.63 2.55
C VAL A 120 -2.41 9.56 1.77
N GLY A 121 -3.15 8.45 1.88
CA GLY A 121 -4.49 8.32 1.31
C GLY A 121 -5.50 9.32 1.86
N GLY A 122 -5.46 9.57 3.17
CA GLY A 122 -6.27 10.57 3.85
C GLY A 122 -5.98 11.98 3.35
N GLY A 123 -4.69 12.31 3.16
CA GLY A 123 -4.26 13.57 2.54
C GLY A 123 -4.77 13.73 1.11
N GLU A 124 -4.61 12.69 0.27
CA GLU A 124 -5.15 12.67 -1.09
C GLU A 124 -6.67 12.88 -1.10
N TYR A 125 -7.38 12.19 -0.20
CA TYR A 125 -8.82 12.31 -0.06
C TYR A 125 -9.25 13.72 0.38
N GLY A 126 -8.59 14.29 1.38
CA GLY A 126 -8.85 15.64 1.89
C GLY A 126 -8.65 16.71 0.80
N LEU A 127 -7.54 16.62 0.05
CA LEU A 127 -7.24 17.56 -1.04
C LEU A 127 -8.30 17.50 -2.15
N ARG A 128 -8.74 16.28 -2.52
CA ARG A 128 -9.81 16.10 -3.51
C ARG A 128 -11.15 16.65 -3.04
N ARG A 129 -11.44 16.58 -1.73
CA ARG A 129 -12.65 17.17 -1.14
C ARG A 129 -12.59 18.69 -1.16
N TYR A 130 -11.48 19.28 -0.73
CA TYR A 130 -11.28 20.73 -0.71
C TYR A 130 -11.44 21.35 -2.10
N ARG A 131 -10.84 20.75 -3.13
CA ARG A 131 -10.95 21.23 -4.53
C ARG A 131 -12.35 21.16 -5.13
N ARG A 132 -13.30 20.45 -4.51
CA ARG A 132 -14.69 20.33 -4.98
C ARG A 132 -15.65 21.27 -4.25
N SER A 133 -15.21 22.00 -3.22
CA SER A 133 -16.07 22.95 -2.51
C SER A 133 -16.35 24.19 -3.38
N PRO A 134 -17.64 24.53 -3.66
CA PRO A 134 -18.04 25.63 -4.56
C PRO A 134 -17.68 27.05 -4.09
N THR A 135 -17.19 27.23 -2.86
CA THR A 135 -16.89 28.55 -2.28
C THR A 135 -15.77 29.32 -3.00
N ALA A 136 -15.04 28.67 -3.92
CA ALA A 136 -14.09 29.35 -4.80
C ALA A 136 -14.73 29.99 -6.06
N GLN A 137 -15.97 29.65 -6.43
CA GLN A 137 -16.65 30.23 -7.60
C GLN A 137 -17.63 31.36 -7.26
N VAL A 138 -18.24 31.35 -6.07
CA VAL A 138 -19.25 32.37 -5.70
C VAL A 138 -18.66 33.78 -5.53
N ARG A 139 -17.36 33.92 -5.30
CA ARG A 139 -16.72 35.24 -5.08
C ARG A 139 -16.31 35.98 -6.37
N VAL A 140 -16.44 35.37 -7.56
CA VAL A 140 -16.05 36.04 -8.83
C VAL A 140 -17.26 36.61 -9.58
N ASP A 141 -18.48 36.16 -9.27
CA ASP A 141 -19.69 36.54 -10.02
C ASP A 141 -20.37 37.81 -9.47
N ASP A 142 -20.08 38.22 -8.24
CA ASP A 142 -20.74 39.38 -7.59
C ASP A 142 -20.13 40.74 -7.98
N THR A 143 -19.08 40.80 -8.82
CA THR A 143 -18.46 42.07 -9.25
C THR A 143 -18.92 42.56 -10.62
N ASP A 144 -19.83 41.86 -11.31
CA ASP A 144 -20.20 42.18 -12.70
C ASP A 144 -21.69 42.54 -12.90
N ILE A 145 -22.45 42.77 -11.81
CA ILE A 145 -23.87 43.17 -11.90
C ILE A 145 -24.09 44.69 -11.90
N ASP A 146 -23.04 45.49 -11.69
CA ASP A 146 -23.14 46.97 -11.60
C ASP A 146 -22.62 47.73 -12.85
N ARG A 147 -22.70 47.16 -14.06
CA ARG A 147 -22.35 47.88 -15.31
C ARG A 147 -23.36 47.76 -16.44
#